data_AF-A0A948I181-F1
#
_entry.id   AF-A0A948I181-F1
#
_cell.length_a   1.000
_cell.length_b   1.000
_cell.length_c   1.000
_cell.angle_alpha   90.00
_cell.angle_beta   90.00
_cell.angle_gamma   90.00
#
_symmetry.space_group_name_H-M   'P 1'
#
loop_
_entity.id
_entity.type
_entity.pdbx_description
1 polymer ?
#
loop_
_entity_poly.entity_id
_entity_poly.type
_entity_poly.pdbx_seq_one_letter_code
_entity_poly.pdbx_strand_id
1 'polypeptide(L)'
;MTLSDRPLPPLPLKWWEGMLLAPQHMQQLALRQEMLLGYQAGVLAPCASGVVRLQSTADAASGVLADGRIGILSLEALLPDGTL
;
A
#
# COMPACT_ATOMS: atom_id res chain seq x y z
N MET A 1 10.64 11.83 2.92
CA MET A 1 9.99 11.49 4.20
C MET A 1 11.09 11.08 5.17
N THR A 2 11.29 11.81 6.26
CA THR A 2 12.17 11.38 7.36
C THR A 2 11.43 10.34 8.21
N LEU A 3 12.14 9.44 8.87
CA LEU A 3 11.58 8.34 9.67
C LEU A 3 10.55 8.79 10.74
N SER A 4 10.54 10.07 11.13
CA SER A 4 9.65 10.62 12.16
C SER A 4 8.18 10.74 11.78
N ASP A 5 7.81 10.67 10.49
CA ASP A 5 6.43 10.96 10.05
C ASP A 5 5.59 9.71 9.74
N ARG A 6 6.12 8.50 10.02
CA ARG A 6 5.44 7.23 9.70
C ARG A 6 4.63 6.71 10.89
N PRO A 7 3.34 6.34 10.71
CA PRO A 7 2.53 5.86 11.80
C PRO A 7 3.07 4.55 12.38
N LEU A 8 3.19 4.48 13.70
CA LEU A 8 3.57 3.25 14.40
C LEU A 8 2.45 2.21 14.25
N PRO A 9 2.77 0.94 13.95
CA PRO A 9 1.77 -0.12 13.90
C PRO A 9 1.05 -0.26 15.25
N PRO A 10 -0.28 -0.50 15.25
CA PRO A 10 -1.04 -0.66 16.49
C PRO A 10 -0.60 -1.90 17.27
N LEU A 11 -1.00 -1.99 18.53
CA LEU A 11 -0.78 -3.18 19.35
C LEU A 11 -1.53 -4.42 18.79
N PRO A 12 -1.08 -5.64 19.12
CA PRO A 12 -1.77 -6.86 18.68
C PRO A 12 -3.19 -6.94 19.20
N LEU A 13 -4.10 -7.49 18.40
CA LEU A 13 -5.38 -7.98 18.90
C LEU A 13 -5.11 -9.06 19.96
N LYS A 14 -5.83 -9.01 21.08
CA LYS A 14 -5.80 -10.07 22.09
C LYS A 14 -6.79 -11.15 21.69
N TRP A 15 -6.30 -12.37 21.55
CA TRP A 15 -7.12 -13.55 21.35
C TRP A 15 -7.35 -14.25 22.69
N TRP A 16 -8.53 -14.82 22.88
CA TRP A 16 -8.83 -15.68 24.03
C TRP A 16 -9.77 -16.80 23.62
N GLU A 17 -9.78 -17.87 24.41
CA GLU A 17 -10.63 -19.03 24.19
C GLU A 17 -12.12 -18.65 24.33
N GLY A 18 -12.96 -19.14 23.41
CA GLY A 18 -14.38 -18.82 23.39
C GLY A 18 -14.74 -17.42 22.87
N MET A 19 -13.79 -16.67 22.32
CA MET A 19 -14.04 -15.37 21.71
C MET A 19 -15.02 -15.48 20.52
N LEU A 20 -16.08 -14.66 20.52
CA LEU A 20 -16.95 -14.53 19.37
C LEU A 20 -16.20 -13.80 18.25
N LEU A 21 -15.98 -14.47 17.13
CA LEU A 21 -15.31 -13.87 15.98
C LEU A 21 -16.26 -12.89 15.27
N ALA A 22 -15.76 -11.68 15.05
CA ALA A 22 -16.39 -10.68 14.23
C ALA A 22 -15.43 -10.27 13.10
N PRO A 23 -15.93 -9.79 11.94
CA PRO A 23 -15.10 -9.39 10.81
C PRO A 23 -13.98 -8.41 11.19
N GLN A 24 -14.24 -7.55 12.17
CA GLN A 24 -13.30 -6.54 12.66
C GLN A 24 -12.00 -7.16 13.18
N HIS A 25 -12.04 -8.34 13.79
CA HIS A 25 -10.83 -9.00 14.32
C HIS A 25 -9.87 -9.38 13.20
N MET A 26 -10.39 -9.86 12.07
CA MET A 26 -9.59 -10.25 10.91
C MET A 26 -9.11 -9.02 10.15
N GLN A 27 -9.96 -8.00 10.01
CA GLN A 27 -9.58 -6.72 9.39
C GLN A 27 -8.44 -6.04 10.17
N GLN A 28 -8.53 -5.98 11.49
CA GLN A 28 -7.48 -5.40 12.33
C GLN A 28 -6.18 -6.22 12.28
N LEU A 29 -6.27 -7.55 12.23
CA LEU A 29 -5.11 -8.42 12.09
C LEU A 29 -4.39 -8.18 10.76
N ALA A 30 -5.13 -8.14 9.65
CA ALA A 30 -4.58 -7.92 8.31
C ALA A 30 -3.94 -6.53 8.18
N LEU A 31 -4.66 -5.47 8.55
CA LEU A 31 -4.16 -4.10 8.50
C LEU A 31 -2.88 -3.94 9.31
N ARG A 32 -2.81 -4.55 10.50
CA ARG A 32 -1.62 -4.50 11.34
C ARG A 32 -0.43 -5.20 10.69
N GLN A 33 -0.64 -6.33 10.02
CA GLN A 33 0.43 -7.04 9.30
C GLN A 33 0.99 -6.19 8.15
N GLU A 34 0.13 -5.57 7.35
CA GLU A 34 0.55 -4.66 6.28
C GLU A 34 1.33 -3.46 6.81
N MET A 35 0.84 -2.82 7.89
CA MET A 35 1.55 -1.71 8.54
C MET A 35 2.92 -2.11 9.08
N LEU A 36 3.07 -3.32 9.64
CA LEU A 36 4.37 -3.81 10.12
C LEU A 36 5.37 -3.99 8.97
N LEU A 37 4.93 -4.54 7.83
CA LEU A 37 5.75 -4.68 6.64
C LEU A 37 6.17 -3.31 6.09
N GLY A 38 5.22 -2.39 5.93
CA GLY A 38 5.48 -1.02 5.49
C GLY A 38 6.44 -0.30 6.43
N TYR A 39 6.25 -0.43 7.75
CA TYR A 39 7.15 0.14 8.75
C TYR A 39 8.58 -0.39 8.60
N GLN A 40 8.77 -1.71 8.57
CA GLN A 40 10.09 -2.35 8.41
C GLN A 40 10.77 -1.96 7.09
N ALA A 41 10.03 -1.95 5.99
CA ALA A 41 10.55 -1.54 4.68
C ALA A 41 11.05 -0.08 4.70
N GLY A 42 10.35 0.82 5.40
CA GLY A 42 10.78 2.22 5.54
C GLY A 42 12.00 2.43 6.40
N VAL A 43 12.19 1.61 7.43
CA VAL A 43 13.40 1.64 8.26
C VAL A 43 14.63 1.26 7.41
N LEU A 44 14.48 0.29 6.50
CA LEU A 44 15.57 -0.18 5.64
C LEU A 44 15.81 0.73 4.42
N ALA A 45 14.75 1.31 3.86
CA ALA A 45 14.81 2.14 2.66
C ALA A 45 13.96 3.42 2.82
N PRO A 46 14.60 4.60 3.00
CA PRO A 46 13.90 5.88 3.22
C PRO A 46 12.97 6.32 2.08
N CYS A 47 13.15 5.76 0.88
CA CYS A 47 12.33 6.01 -0.30
C CYS A 47 11.78 4.69 -0.87
N ALA A 48 11.24 3.81 -0.01
CA ALA A 48 10.72 2.51 -0.43
C ALA A 48 9.48 2.60 -1.36
N SER A 49 8.73 3.70 -1.30
CA SER A 49 7.53 3.92 -2.12
C SER A 49 7.89 4.44 -3.51
N GLY A 50 7.20 3.95 -4.54
CA GLY A 50 7.38 4.37 -5.92
C GLY A 50 6.60 3.51 -6.90
N VAL A 51 6.62 3.92 -8.17
CA VAL A 51 6.02 3.16 -9.26
C VAL A 51 7.03 2.14 -9.77
N VAL A 52 6.66 0.87 -9.76
CA VAL A 52 7.46 -0.24 -10.29
C VAL A 52 7.17 -0.44 -11.78
N ARG A 53 5.88 -0.42 -12.16
CA ARG A 53 5.43 -0.55 -13.54
C ARG A 53 4.18 0.30 -13.76
N LEU A 54 4.14 1.03 -14.86
CA LEU A 54 2.98 1.78 -15.31
C LEU A 54 2.78 1.53 -16.79
N GLN A 55 1.56 1.20 -17.18
CA GLN A 55 1.12 1.19 -18.58
C GLN A 55 -0.08 2.12 -18.70
N SER A 56 0.01 3.07 -19.61
CA SER A 56 -1.06 4.04 -19.85
C SER A 56 -1.59 3.94 -21.28
N THR A 57 -2.75 4.54 -21.52
CA THR A 57 -3.32 4.65 -22.87
C THR A 57 -2.42 5.44 -23.81
N ALA A 58 -1.55 6.32 -23.30
CA ALA A 58 -0.58 7.06 -24.11
C ALA A 58 0.50 6.13 -24.68
N ASP A 59 0.92 5.13 -23.91
CA ASP A 59 1.94 4.16 -24.34
C ASP A 59 1.37 3.15 -25.35
N ALA A 60 0.07 2.84 -25.25
CA ALA A 60 -0.60 1.84 -26.08
C ALA A 60 -1.16 2.39 -27.40
N ALA A 61 -1.63 3.65 -27.44
CA ALA A 61 -2.29 4.26 -28.60
C ALA A 61 -1.37 5.26 -29.32
N SER A 62 -0.42 4.75 -30.12
CA SER A 62 0.48 5.53 -31.00
C SER A 62 1.14 6.79 -30.40
N GLY A 63 1.17 6.97 -29.08
CA GLY A 63 1.67 8.17 -28.39
C GLY A 63 0.75 9.41 -28.42
N VAL A 64 -0.47 9.36 -28.98
CA VAL A 64 -1.29 10.56 -29.17
C VAL A 64 -2.47 10.60 -28.18
N LEU A 65 -2.43 11.54 -27.23
CA LEU A 65 -3.58 11.88 -26.39
C LEU A 65 -4.59 12.72 -27.18
N ALA A 66 -5.40 12.09 -28.02
CA ALA A 66 -6.38 12.81 -28.85
C ALA A 66 -7.42 13.59 -28.02
N ASP A 67 -7.85 13.04 -26.88
CA ASP A 67 -8.95 13.59 -26.07
C ASP A 67 -8.50 14.30 -24.78
N GLY A 68 -7.18 14.51 -24.59
CA GLY A 68 -6.63 15.08 -23.35
C GLY A 68 -6.84 14.20 -22.10
N ARG A 69 -7.18 12.93 -22.29
CA ARG A 69 -7.38 11.94 -21.22
C ARG A 69 -6.22 10.95 -21.18
N ILE A 70 -5.80 10.57 -19.98
CA ILE A 70 -4.86 9.48 -19.75
C ILE A 70 -5.58 8.41 -18.93
N GLY A 71 -5.73 7.22 -19.50
CA GLY A 71 -6.15 6.04 -18.77
C GLY A 71 -4.93 5.28 -18.25
N ILE A 72 -4.98 4.81 -17.01
CA ILE A 72 -4.03 3.83 -16.48
C ILE A 72 -4.57 2.44 -16.82
N LEU A 73 -3.82 1.69 -17.62
CA LEU A 73 -4.17 0.32 -18.03
C LEU A 73 -3.62 -0.73 -17.07
N SER A 74 -2.42 -0.50 -16.54
CA SER A 74 -1.80 -1.32 -15.51
C SER A 74 -0.96 -0.45 -14.61
N LEU A 75 -1.03 -0.68 -13.30
CA LEU A 75 -0.19 -0.03 -12.30
C LEU A 75 0.31 -1.08 -11.31
N GLU A 76 1.61 -1.09 -11.09
CA GLU A 76 2.26 -1.78 -9.98
C GLU A 76 3.11 -0.73 -9.27
N ALA A 77 2.78 -0.43 -8.03
CA ALA A 77 3.42 0.62 -7.28
C ALA A 77 3.33 0.33 -5.78
N LEU A 78 4.37 0.71 -5.04
CA LEU A 78 4.26 0.82 -3.59
C LEU A 78 3.89 2.26 -3.25
N LEU A 79 2.70 2.46 -2.70
CA LEU A 79 2.24 3.77 -2.28
C LEU A 79 2.96 4.22 -0.99
N PRO A 80 2.98 5.53 -0.68
CA PRO A 80 3.66 6.06 0.52
C PRO A 80 3.11 5.51 1.85
N ASP A 81 1.83 5.15 1.87
CA ASP A 81 1.13 4.51 2.99
C ASP A 81 1.52 3.04 3.19
N GLY A 82 2.26 2.44 2.24
CA GLY A 82 2.72 1.06 2.27
C GLY A 82 1.80 0.08 1.51
N THR A 83 0.75 0.59 0.86
CA THR A 83 -0.14 -0.22 0.02
C THR A 83 0.56 -0.61 -1.29
N LEU A 84 0.39 -1.85 -1.74
CA LEU A 84 0.96 -2.38 -2.99
C LEU A 84 -0.12 -2.56 -4.06
#